data_AF-A0A3D2H8V7-F1
#
_entry.id   AF-A0A3D2H8V7-F1
#
_cell.length_a   1.000
_cell.length_b   1.000
_cell.length_c   1.000
_cell.angle_alpha   90.00
_cell.angle_beta   90.00
_cell.angle_gamma   90.00
#
_symmetry.space_group_name_H-M   'P 1'
#
loop_
_entity.id
_entity.type
_entity.pdbx_description
1 polymer ?
#
loop_
_entity_poly.entity_id
_entity_poly.type
_entity_poly.pdbx_seq_one_letter_code
_entity_poly.pdbx_strand_id
1 'polypeptide(L)' 'MQSLLKAVDAKEQHYSIELAETVINESKLELVCEDRQVDELVAIIGHAARTGQAEAGWIYISDIIQAVPIAGWQSKT' A
#
# COMPACT_ATOMS: atom_id res chain seq x y z
N MET A 1 14.09 6.26 -0.18
CA MET A 1 14.81 5.17 -0.86
C MET A 1 13.74 4.15 -1.24
N GLN A 2 13.29 4.13 -2.50
CA GLN A 2 12.30 3.15 -2.97
C GLN A 2 13.00 1.81 -3.18
N SER A 3 12.59 0.78 -2.43
CA SER A 3 13.01 -0.59 -2.66
C SER A 3 11.92 -1.29 -3.47
N LEU A 4 12.17 -1.49 -4.77
CA LEU A 4 11.28 -2.29 -5.62
C LEU A 4 11.46 -3.76 -5.24
N LEU A 5 10.37 -4.42 -4.85
CA LEU A 5 10.31 -5.85 -4.56
C LEU A 5 10.79 -6.65 -5.79
N LYS A 6 11.70 -7.61 -5.58
CA LYS A 6 12.16 -8.52 -6.64
C LYS A 6 11.16 -9.67 -6.79
N ALA A 7 10.72 -9.95 -8.01
CA ALA A 7 9.79 -11.03 -8.32
C ALA A 7 10.35 -12.43 -7.96
N VAL A 8 9.54 -13.26 -7.29
CA VAL A 8 9.94 -14.55 -6.68
C VAL A 8 9.44 -15.79 -7.44
N ASP A 9 8.60 -15.68 -8.48
CA ASP A 9 8.13 -16.88 -9.21
C ASP A 9 7.81 -16.62 -10.71
N ALA A 10 8.01 -17.65 -11.53
CA ALA A 10 7.81 -17.65 -12.99
C ALA A 10 6.33 -17.71 -13.40
N LYS A 11 5.41 -18.00 -12.47
CA LYS A 11 3.97 -18.12 -12.75
C LYS A 11 3.20 -16.79 -12.76
N GLU A 12 3.78 -15.70 -12.31
CA GLU A 12 3.15 -14.37 -12.27
C GLU A 12 3.68 -13.40 -13.34
N GLN A 13 4.33 -13.91 -14.39
CA GLN A 13 4.97 -13.06 -15.40
C GLN A 13 4.01 -12.72 -16.54
N HIS A 14 3.22 -11.65 -16.37
CA HIS A 14 2.60 -10.95 -17.50
C HIS A 14 3.61 -9.98 -18.11
N TYR A 15 4.22 -10.37 -19.24
CA TYR A 15 5.09 -9.50 -20.02
C TYR A 15 4.26 -8.42 -20.72
N SER A 16 4.44 -7.15 -20.32
CA SER A 16 3.88 -6.00 -21.06
C SER A 16 4.79 -5.67 -22.24
N ILE A 17 4.24 -5.73 -23.45
CA ILE A 17 4.99 -5.48 -24.70
C ILE A 17 5.36 -3.99 -24.84
N GLU A 18 4.69 -3.08 -24.12
CA GLU A 18 5.00 -1.63 -24.19
C GLU A 18 6.19 -1.19 -23.32
N LEU A 19 6.59 -1.96 -22.31
CA LEU A 19 7.63 -1.55 -21.33
C LEU A 19 8.84 -2.48 -21.26
N ALA A 20 8.79 -3.65 -21.90
CA ALA A 20 9.88 -4.64 -21.91
C ALA A 20 10.41 -5.02 -20.51
N GLU A 21 9.59 -4.90 -19.47
CA GLU A 21 9.94 -5.21 -18.08
C GLU A 21 8.79 -5.94 -17.37
N THR A 22 9.13 -6.74 -16.35
CA THR A 22 8.18 -7.51 -15.53
C THR A 22 7.27 -6.55 -14.76
N VAL A 23 5.97 -6.53 -15.10
CA VAL A 23 4.98 -5.75 -14.36
C VAL A 23 4.56 -6.53 -13.12
N ILE A 24 5.10 -6.17 -11.96
CA ILE A 24 4.56 -6.61 -10.67
C ILE A 24 3.33 -5.75 -10.41
N ASN A 25 2.16 -6.37 -10.25
CA ASN A 25 0.93 -5.64 -9.92
C ASN A 25 0.96 -5.24 -8.44
N GLU A 26 1.57 -4.09 -8.16
CA GLU A 26 1.67 -3.53 -6.81
C GLU A 26 0.43 -2.67 -6.53
N SER A 27 -0.30 -2.99 -5.46
CA SER A 27 -1.43 -2.20 -4.98
C SER A 27 -1.07 -1.53 -3.65
N LYS A 28 -1.27 -0.21 -3.56
CA LYS A 28 -1.05 0.58 -2.34
C LYS A 28 -2.37 0.86 -1.63
N LEU A 29 -2.43 0.54 -0.34
CA LEU A 29 -3.54 0.87 0.56
C LEU A 29 -3.08 1.92 1.57
N GLU A 30 -3.83 3.00 1.74
CA GLU A 30 -3.59 4.03 2.76
C GLU A 30 -4.81 4.12 3.68
N LEU A 31 -4.55 4.12 5.00
CA LEU A 31 -5.56 4.21 6.04
C LEU A 31 -5.09 5.18 7.11
N VAL A 32 -5.97 6.08 7.54
CA VAL A 32 -5.76 6.93 8.73
C VAL A 32 -6.63 6.38 9.84
N CYS A 33 -6.04 6.16 11.01
CA CYS A 33 -6.72 5.58 12.17
C CYS A 33 -6.22 6.22 13.47
N GLU A 34 -6.93 5.98 14.56
CA GLU A 34 -6.48 6.35 15.90
C GLU A 34 -5.28 5.47 16.31
N ASP A 35 -4.32 6.02 17.07
CA ASP A 35 -3.10 5.30 17.49
C ASP A 35 -3.38 3.94 18.13
N ARG A 36 -4.45 3.85 18.92
CA ARG A 36 -4.86 2.60 19.60
C ARG A 36 -5.29 1.47 18.65
N GLN A 37 -5.56 1.78 17.39
CA GLN A 37 -6.03 0.83 16.37
C GLN A 37 -4.89 0.28 15.50
N VAL A 38 -3.69 0.88 15.59
CA VAL A 38 -2.56 0.53 14.70
C VAL A 38 -2.23 -0.95 14.78
N ASP A 39 -2.04 -1.51 15.98
CA ASP A 39 -1.66 -2.91 16.16
C ASP A 39 -2.72 -3.89 15.62
N GLU A 40 -4.00 -3.57 15.82
CA GLU A 40 -5.11 -4.38 15.33
C GLU A 40 -5.17 -4.37 13.80
N LEU A 41 -5.02 -3.19 13.18
CA LEU A 41 -5.04 -3.06 11.72
C LEU A 41 -3.82 -3.74 11.08
N VAL A 42 -2.63 -3.61 11.67
CA VAL A 42 -1.42 -4.32 11.22
C VAL A 42 -1.64 -5.83 11.25
N ALA A 43 -2.26 -6.36 12.32
CA ALA A 43 -2.55 -7.78 12.43
C ALA A 43 -3.56 -8.27 11.38
N ILE A 44 -4.65 -7.52 11.17
CA ILE A 44 -5.68 -7.86 10.18
C ILE A 44 -5.11 -7.81 8.76
N ILE A 45 -4.44 -6.73 8.39
CA ILE A 45 -3.87 -6.56 7.05
C ILE A 45 -2.78 -7.59 6.82
N GLY A 46 -1.88 -7.79 7.79
CA GLY A 46 -0.83 -8.81 7.71
C GLY A 46 -1.39 -10.23 7.57
N HIS A 47 -2.58 -10.51 8.14
CA HIS A 47 -3.26 -11.78 7.94
C HIS A 47 -3.86 -11.92 6.54
N ALA A 48 -4.56 -10.89 6.07
CA ALA A 48 -5.30 -10.90 4.80
C ALA A 48 -4.40 -10.77 3.56
N ALA A 49 -3.27 -10.06 3.67
CA ALA A 49 -2.36 -9.77 2.55
C ALA A 49 -1.36 -10.90 2.25
N ARG A 50 -1.39 -12.02 2.98
CA ARG A 50 -0.49 -13.15 2.70
C ARG A 50 -0.80 -13.77 1.34
N THR A 51 0.18 -13.74 0.45
CA THR A 51 0.11 -14.33 -0.89
C THR A 51 0.69 -15.74 -0.95
N GLY A 52 1.37 -16.20 0.10
CA GLY A 52 2.14 -17.45 0.11
C GLY A 52 3.55 -17.33 -0.48
N GLN A 53 3.94 -16.13 -0.93
CA GLN A 53 5.29 -15.82 -1.38
C GLN A 53 6.22 -15.48 -0.21
N ALA A 54 7.53 -15.59 -0.41
CA ALA A 54 8.53 -15.31 0.62
C ALA A 54 8.50 -13.85 1.12
N GLU A 55 8.20 -12.90 0.22
CA GLU A 55 8.00 -11.49 0.53
C GLU A 55 6.69 -11.01 -0.12
N ALA A 56 5.64 -10.84 0.68
CA ALA A 56 4.30 -10.47 0.18
C ALA A 56 4.03 -8.95 0.16
N GLY A 57 5.00 -8.13 0.60
CA GLY A 57 4.88 -6.67 0.69
C GLY A 57 5.25 -6.12 2.07
N TRP A 58 4.96 -4.83 2.27
CA TRP A 58 5.32 -4.09 3.47
C TRP A 58 4.13 -3.29 4.00
N ILE A 59 4.03 -3.21 5.33
CA ILE A 59 3.14 -2.26 6.00
C ILE A 59 4.01 -1.14 6.56
N TYR A 60 3.73 0.09 6.14
CA TYR A 60 4.38 1.29 6.66
C TYR A 60 3.45 1.99 7.63
N ILE A 61 3.98 2.39 8.79
CA ILE A 61 3.25 3.14 9.82
C ILE A 61 3.91 4.52 9.91
N SER A 62 3.09 5.56 9.83
CA SER A 62 3.54 6.96 9.89
C SER A 62 2.61 7.74 10.80
N ASP A 63 3.17 8.54 11.71
CA ASP A 63 2.39 9.41 12.58
C ASP A 63 1.74 10.55 11.78
N ILE A 64 0.47 10.83 12.05
CA ILE A 64 -0.22 12.02 11.52
C ILE A 64 -0.18 13.10 12.59
N ILE A 65 0.76 14.04 12.43
CA ILE A 65 0.95 15.14 13.36
C ILE A 65 -0.24 16.11 13.34
N GLN A 66 -0.89 16.27 12.18
CA GLN A 66 -2.01 17.18 12.01
C GLN A 66 -2.93 16.74 10.88
N ALA A 67 -4.24 16.77 11.13
CA ALA A 67 -5.27 16.68 10.11
C ALA A 67 -6.06 18.00 10.08
N VAL A 68 -6.10 18.65 8.91
CA VAL A 68 -6.86 19.91 8.71
C VAL A 68 -8.09 19.59 7.87
N PRO A 69 -9.32 19.87 8.36
CA PRO A 69 -10.51 19.65 7.56
C PRO A 69 -10.54 20.64 6.39
N ILE A 70 -10.83 20.14 5.19
CA ILE A 70 -11.20 21.00 4.07
C ILE A 70 -12.67 21.36 4.28
N ALA A 71 -12.94 22.56 4.80
CA ALA A 71 -14.28 23.12 4.75
C ALA A 71 -14.70 23.23 3.27
N GLY A 72 -15.92 22.81 2.96
CA GLY A 72 -16.45 22.88 1.60
C GLY A 72 -16.27 24.29 1.03
N TRP A 73 -15.75 24.39 -0.19
CA TRP A 73 -15.64 25.62 -0.96
C TRP A 73 -16.97 26.38 -0.93
N GLN A 74 -17.06 27.46 -0.17
CA GLN A 74 -18.14 28.44 -0.32
C GLN A 74 -17.65 29.53 -1.26
N SER A 75 -17.98 29.39 -2.54
CA SER A 75 -18.01 30.52 -3.48
C SER A 75 -19.04 31.51 -2.95
N LYS A 76 -18.57 32.57 -2.27
CA LYS A 76 -19.42 33.72 -1.98
C LYS A 76 -19.43 34.60 -3.23
N THR A 77 -20.50 34.50 -4.01
CA THR A 77 -20.90 35.51 -5.01
C THR A 77 -22.26 36.03 -4.65
#